data_AF-A0A2W4RGB4-F1
#
_entry.id   AF-A0A2W4RGB4-F1
#
_cell.length_a   1.000
_cell.length_b   1.000
_cell.length_c   1.000
_cell.angle_alpha   90.00
_cell.angle_beta   90.00
_cell.angle_gamma   90.00
#
_symmetry.space_group_name_H-M   'P 1'
#
loop_
_entity.id
_entity.type
_entity.pdbx_description
1 polymer ?
#
loop_
_entity_poly.entity_id
_entity_poly.type
_entity_poly.pdbx_seq_one_letter_code
_entity_poly.pdbx_strand_id
1 'polypeptide(L)'
;MRIFNLILAVMFVIFAFVQVNDPDPLIWIVIYGLLAASCVLAAFKVFMPKATAVLAVILIAYAVSFFPGVQEWMKSDDRSLLFDDIAKMQYPYIEESREFLGLLICVAVLAMHLVRWKRSQV
;
A
#
# COMPACT_ATOMS: atom_id res chain seq x y z
N MET A 1 -6.88 16.22 11.21
CA MET A 1 -5.95 15.17 10.74
C MET A 1 -4.92 15.67 9.71
N ARG A 2 -4.44 16.93 9.77
CA ARG A 2 -3.41 17.42 8.84
C ARG A 2 -2.06 16.74 9.09
N ILE A 3 -1.60 16.77 10.34
CA ILE A 3 -0.34 16.16 10.78
C ILE A 3 -0.31 14.67 10.45
N PHE A 4 -1.37 13.93 10.77
CA PHE A 4 -1.48 12.50 10.47
C PHE A 4 -1.29 12.18 8.97
N ASN A 5 -1.91 12.94 8.07
CA ASN A 5 -1.70 12.77 6.64
C ASN A 5 -0.28 13.11 6.18
N LEU A 6 0.38 14.10 6.80
CA LEU A 6 1.77 14.42 6.47
C LEU A 6 2.72 13.30 6.94
N ILE A 7 2.46 12.70 8.09
CA ILE A 7 3.19 11.52 8.57
C ILE A 7 3.04 10.37 7.57
N LEU A 8 1.81 10.09 7.12
CA LEU A 8 1.56 9.06 6.11
C LEU A 8 2.25 9.38 4.78
N ALA A 9 2.26 10.65 4.35
CA ALA A 9 2.95 11.05 3.13
C ALA A 9 4.45 10.78 3.22
N VAL A 10 5.10 11.15 4.33
CA VAL A 10 6.51 10.85 4.56
C VAL A 10 6.77 9.34 4.61
N MET A 11 5.90 8.59 5.29
CA MET A 11 5.99 7.13 5.35
C MET A 11 5.94 6.49 3.94
N PHE A 12 5.00 6.91 3.09
CA PHE A 12 4.92 6.40 1.71
C PHE A 12 6.11 6.82 0.84
N VAL A 13 6.68 8.01 1.05
CA VAL A 13 7.94 8.39 0.38
C VAL A 13 9.09 7.47 0.81
N ILE A 14 9.18 7.15 2.10
CA ILE A 14 10.17 6.19 2.61
C ILE A 14 9.94 4.81 2.00
N PHE A 15 8.69 4.35 1.91
CA PHE A 15 8.37 3.07 1.26
C PHE A 15 8.81 3.07 -0.20
N ALA A 16 8.47 4.10 -0.97
CA ALA A 16 8.93 4.23 -2.36
C ALA A 16 10.46 4.17 -2.47
N PHE A 17 11.19 4.82 -1.56
CA PHE A 17 12.65 4.78 -1.55
C PHE A 17 13.22 3.39 -1.29
N VAL A 18 12.65 2.64 -0.34
CA VAL A 18 13.11 1.28 -0.01
C VAL A 18 12.90 0.31 -1.19
N GLN A 19 11.87 0.53 -2.02
CA GLN A 19 11.56 -0.31 -3.18
C GLN A 19 12.60 -0.27 -4.29
N VAL A 20 13.54 0.68 -4.28
CA VAL A 20 14.63 0.74 -5.29
C VAL A 20 15.49 -0.54 -5.30
N ASN A 21 15.49 -1.30 -4.21
CA ASN A 21 16.22 -2.57 -4.09
C ASN A 21 15.41 -3.80 -4.55
N ASP A 22 14.14 -3.64 -4.91
CA ASP A 22 13.27 -4.75 -5.32
C ASP A 22 13.41 -5.05 -6.83
N PRO A 23 13.02 -6.26 -7.30
CA PRO A 23 13.16 -6.66 -8.71
C PRO A 23 12.33 -5.81 -9.68
N ASP A 24 11.19 -5.28 -9.24
CA ASP A 24 10.22 -4.51 -10.02
C ASP A 24 9.94 -3.11 -9.41
N PRO A 25 10.97 -2.28 -9.21
CA PRO A 25 10.90 -1.10 -8.35
C PRO A 25 9.91 -0.02 -8.85
N LEU A 26 9.71 0.06 -10.17
CA LEU A 26 8.98 1.15 -10.81
C LEU A 26 7.50 1.17 -10.44
N ILE A 27 6.84 0.00 -10.45
CA ILE A 27 5.40 -0.06 -10.15
C ILE A 27 5.13 0.36 -8.70
N TRP A 28 5.97 -0.10 -7.78
CA TRP A 28 5.85 0.21 -6.36
C TRP A 28 6.17 1.67 -6.04
N ILE A 29 7.22 2.23 -6.65
CA ILE A 29 7.52 3.67 -6.54
C ILE A 29 6.34 4.52 -7.01
N VAL A 30 5.68 4.14 -8.12
CA VAL A 30 4.50 4.86 -8.64
C VAL A 30 3.32 4.73 -7.68
N ILE A 31 3.00 3.53 -7.20
CA ILE A 31 1.89 3.30 -6.25
C ILE A 31 2.10 4.13 -4.99
N TYR A 32 3.27 4.01 -4.35
CA TYR A 32 3.57 4.75 -3.13
C TYR A 32 3.66 6.26 -3.36
N GLY A 33 4.16 6.71 -4.51
CA GLY A 33 4.19 8.12 -4.90
C GLY A 33 2.78 8.71 -5.05
N LEU A 34 1.85 7.99 -5.68
CA LEU A 34 0.44 8.39 -5.77
C LEU A 34 -0.21 8.46 -4.39
N LEU A 35 0.09 7.52 -3.50
CA LEU A 35 -0.40 7.52 -2.12
C LEU A 35 0.15 8.70 -1.32
N ALA A 36 1.45 8.98 -1.42
CA ALA A 36 2.07 10.15 -0.80
C ALA A 36 1.41 11.45 -1.27
N ALA A 37 1.22 11.61 -2.58
CA ALA A 37 0.53 12.77 -3.15
C ALA A 37 -0.92 12.90 -2.64
N SER A 38 -1.67 11.80 -2.61
CA SER A 38 -3.04 11.79 -2.06
C SER A 38 -3.08 12.23 -0.59
N CYS A 39 -2.10 11.82 0.21
CA CYS A 39 -2.00 12.19 1.61
C CYS A 39 -1.71 13.68 1.77
N VAL A 40 -0.80 14.24 0.97
CA VAL A 40 -0.54 15.68 0.93
C VAL A 40 -1.81 16.46 0.56
N LEU A 41 -2.51 16.08 -0.51
CA LEU A 41 -3.77 16.74 -0.90
C LEU A 41 -4.81 16.68 0.23
N ALA A 42 -5.00 15.51 0.84
CA ALA A 42 -5.93 15.33 1.94
C ALA A 42 -5.51 16.11 3.22
N ALA A 43 -4.23 16.41 3.41
CA ALA A 43 -3.75 17.27 4.51
C ALA A 43 -4.26 18.72 4.36
N PHE A 44 -4.46 19.17 3.12
CA PHE A 44 -5.04 20.47 2.77
C PHE A 44 -6.54 20.41 2.48
N LYS A 45 -7.22 19.31 2.85
CA LYS A 45 -8.66 19.06 2.62
C LYS A 45 -9.06 19.04 1.13
N VAL A 46 -8.09 18.83 0.23
CA VAL A 46 -8.36 18.61 -1.19
C VAL A 46 -8.58 17.12 -1.40
N PHE A 47 -9.79 16.72 -1.79
CA PHE A 47 -10.15 15.34 -2.02
C PHE A 47 -10.58 15.12 -3.47
N MET A 48 -10.13 14.03 -4.08
CA MET A 48 -10.49 13.63 -5.45
C MET A 48 -11.24 12.29 -5.40
N PRO A 49 -12.49 12.25 -4.88
CA PRO A 49 -13.16 11.01 -4.48
C PRO A 49 -13.30 9.99 -5.60
N LYS A 50 -13.56 10.43 -6.84
CA LYS A 50 -13.63 9.53 -8.00
C LYS A 50 -12.27 8.88 -8.27
N ALA A 51 -11.19 9.67 -8.32
CA ALA A 51 -9.84 9.16 -8.53
C ALA A 51 -9.39 8.25 -7.38
N THR A 52 -9.64 8.64 -6.13
CA THR A 52 -9.35 7.83 -4.94
C THR A 52 -10.08 6.49 -4.97
N ALA A 53 -11.36 6.47 -5.37
CA ALA A 53 -12.14 5.25 -5.47
C ALA A 53 -11.64 4.33 -6.60
N VAL A 54 -11.35 4.90 -7.78
CA VAL A 54 -10.78 4.14 -8.90
C VAL A 54 -9.43 3.52 -8.51
N LEU A 55 -8.55 4.32 -7.92
CA LEU A 55 -7.25 3.82 -7.44
C LEU A 55 -7.43 2.71 -6.41
N ALA A 56 -8.35 2.86 -5.45
CA ALA A 56 -8.62 1.82 -4.46
C ALA A 56 -9.09 0.51 -5.11
N VAL A 57 -9.99 0.57 -6.09
CA VAL A 57 -10.45 -0.63 -6.82
C VAL A 57 -9.30 -1.30 -7.58
N ILE A 58 -8.45 -0.52 -8.26
CA ILE A 58 -7.27 -1.05 -8.96
C ILE A 58 -6.32 -1.74 -7.98
N LEU A 59 -6.02 -1.12 -6.85
CA LEU A 59 -5.13 -1.70 -5.84
C LEU A 59 -5.73 -2.92 -5.16
N ILE A 60 -7.06 -2.97 -4.97
CA ILE A 60 -7.74 -4.19 -4.48
C ILE A 60 -7.61 -5.31 -5.51
N ALA A 61 -7.87 -5.04 -6.78
CA ALA A 61 -7.73 -6.04 -7.84
C ALA A 61 -6.28 -6.55 -7.92
N TYR A 62 -5.30 -5.67 -7.78
CA TYR A 62 -3.89 -6.04 -7.76
C TYR A 62 -3.50 -6.80 -6.49
N ALA A 63 -4.08 -6.48 -5.33
CA ALA A 63 -3.87 -7.26 -4.12
C ALA A 63 -4.41 -8.69 -4.30
N VAL A 64 -5.57 -8.86 -4.92
CA VAL A 64 -6.16 -10.19 -5.14
C VAL A 64 -5.23 -11.10 -5.96
N SER A 65 -4.41 -10.57 -6.89
CA SER A 65 -3.46 -11.42 -7.62
C SER A 65 -2.35 -12.02 -6.75
N PHE A 66 -2.01 -11.39 -5.62
CA PHE A 66 -1.00 -11.88 -4.67
C PHE A 66 -1.57 -12.73 -3.52
N PHE A 67 -2.90 -12.90 -3.49
CA PHE A 67 -3.56 -13.68 -2.46
C PHE A 67 -3.10 -15.14 -2.37
N PRO A 68 -2.77 -15.86 -3.47
CA PRO A 68 -2.25 -17.22 -3.38
C PRO A 68 -0.98 -17.34 -2.52
N GLY A 69 -0.01 -16.43 -2.67
CA GLY A 69 1.20 -16.42 -1.85
C GLY A 69 0.91 -16.24 -0.36
N VAL A 70 -0.09 -15.43 0.00
CA VAL A 70 -0.56 -15.29 1.38
C VAL A 70 -1.13 -16.61 1.91
N GLN A 71 -1.88 -17.35 1.10
CA GLN A 71 -2.42 -18.65 1.51
C GLN A 71 -1.31 -19.67 1.76
N GLU A 72 -0.23 -19.62 0.98
CA GLU A 72 0.94 -20.48 1.16
C GLU A 72 1.75 -20.08 2.38
N TRP A 73 2.03 -18.78 2.57
CA TRP A 73 2.65 -18.25 3.78
C TRP A 73 1.89 -18.61 5.05
N MET A 74 0.56 -18.56 5.04
CA MET A 74 -0.24 -18.93 6.22
C MET A 74 -0.12 -20.40 6.60
N LYS A 75 0.20 -21.26 5.62
CA LYS A 75 0.43 -22.70 5.79
C LYS A 75 1.90 -23.03 6.09
N SER A 76 2.83 -22.08 5.95
CA SER A 76 4.24 -22.32 6.28
C SER A 76 4.42 -22.56 7.77
N ASP A 77 5.37 -23.45 8.11
CA ASP A 77 5.68 -23.77 9.50
C ASP A 77 6.25 -22.57 10.27
N ASP A 78 7.03 -21.73 9.56
CA ASP A 78 7.59 -20.50 10.08
C ASP A 78 7.02 -19.28 9.33
N ARG A 79 6.17 -18.53 10.02
CA ARG A 79 5.57 -17.29 9.48
C ARG A 79 6.49 -16.08 9.66
N SER A 80 7.52 -16.18 10.48
CA SER A 80 8.48 -15.08 10.71
C SER A 80 9.35 -14.79 9.50
N LEU A 81 9.45 -15.75 8.56
CA LEU A 81 10.09 -15.61 7.26
C LEU A 81 9.61 -14.40 6.45
N LEU A 82 8.41 -13.87 6.75
CA LEU A 82 7.89 -12.65 6.14
C LEU A 82 8.85 -11.44 6.30
N PHE A 83 9.63 -11.43 7.39
CA PHE A 83 10.55 -10.34 7.73
C PHE A 83 12.01 -10.64 7.35
N ASP A 84 12.26 -11.79 6.72
CA ASP A 84 13.59 -12.21 6.29
C ASP A 84 13.78 -11.87 4.80
N ASP A 85 14.78 -11.04 4.50
CA ASP A 85 15.10 -10.61 3.13
C ASP A 85 15.71 -11.73 2.28
N ILE A 86 16.36 -12.71 2.90
CA ILE A 86 16.84 -13.91 2.20
C ILE A 86 15.65 -14.80 1.86
N ALA A 87 14.72 -14.96 2.80
CA ALA A 87 13.51 -15.75 2.58
C ALA A 87 12.64 -15.18 1.44
N LYS A 88 12.58 -13.84 1.33
CA LYS A 88 11.94 -13.15 0.19
C LYS A 88 12.49 -13.64 -1.16
N MET A 89 13.81 -13.78 -1.29
CA MET A 89 14.44 -14.22 -2.55
C MET A 89 14.33 -15.73 -2.79
N GLN A 90 14.23 -16.52 -1.73
CA GLN A 90 14.17 -17.98 -1.82
C GLN A 90 12.75 -18.51 -2.06
N TYR A 91 11.76 -17.83 -1.50
CA TYR A 91 10.37 -18.28 -1.48
C TYR A 91 9.47 -17.21 -2.11
N PRO A 92 9.01 -17.41 -3.35
CA PRO A 92 8.17 -16.42 -4.05
C PRO A 92 6.92 -16.00 -3.26
N TYR A 93 6.30 -16.93 -2.54
CA TYR A 93 5.12 -16.65 -1.72
C TYR A 93 5.38 -15.64 -0.58
N ILE A 94 6.64 -15.47 -0.14
CA ILE A 94 7.01 -14.46 0.86
C ILE A 94 7.00 -13.06 0.24
N GLU A 95 7.54 -12.89 -0.96
CA GLU A 95 7.46 -11.64 -1.71
C GLU A 95 6.00 -11.26 -2.00
N GLU A 96 5.23 -12.19 -2.57
CA GLU A 96 3.80 -11.98 -2.85
C GLU A 96 3.02 -11.60 -1.57
N SER A 97 3.34 -12.23 -0.43
CA SER A 97 2.70 -11.89 0.85
C SER A 97 3.06 -10.48 1.33
N ARG A 98 4.32 -10.06 1.19
CA ARG A 98 4.76 -8.69 1.54
C ARG A 98 4.06 -7.65 0.66
N GLU A 99 3.97 -7.92 -0.63
CA GLU A 99 3.31 -7.07 -1.62
C GLU A 99 1.81 -6.93 -1.35
N PHE A 100 1.13 -8.06 -1.08
CA PHE A 100 -0.27 -8.08 -0.67
C PHE A 100 -0.53 -7.17 0.55
N LEU A 101 0.28 -7.33 1.60
CA LEU A 101 0.13 -6.55 2.83
C LEU A 101 0.41 -5.06 2.60
N GLY A 102 1.40 -4.73 1.76
CA GLY A 102 1.67 -3.36 1.33
C GLY A 102 0.47 -2.71 0.62
N LEU A 103 -0.17 -3.45 -0.29
CA LEU A 103 -1.37 -2.99 -1.00
C LEU A 103 -2.57 -2.82 -0.05
N LEU A 104 -2.74 -3.69 0.95
CA LEU A 104 -3.79 -3.53 1.97
C LEU A 104 -3.61 -2.23 2.77
N ILE A 105 -2.38 -1.86 3.13
CA ILE A 105 -2.10 -0.58 3.80
C ILE A 105 -2.50 0.59 2.89
N CYS A 106 -2.16 0.53 1.60
CA CYS A 106 -2.55 1.55 0.62
C CYS A 106 -4.08 1.71 0.53
N VAL A 107 -4.80 0.58 0.39
CA VAL A 107 -6.26 0.56 0.31
C VAL A 107 -6.91 1.11 1.58
N ALA A 108 -6.39 0.77 2.77
CA ALA A 108 -6.88 1.29 4.03
C ALA A 108 -6.77 2.82 4.11
N VAL A 109 -5.65 3.39 3.63
CA VAL A 109 -5.45 4.84 3.59
C VAL A 109 -6.41 5.52 2.60
N LEU A 110 -6.61 4.95 1.42
CA LEU A 110 -7.57 5.48 0.43
C LEU A 110 -9.01 5.43 0.95
N ALA A 111 -9.40 4.32 1.60
CA ALA A 111 -10.72 4.18 2.22
C ALA A 111 -10.95 5.24 3.31
N MET A 112 -9.93 5.49 4.14
CA MET A 112 -9.97 6.55 5.15
C MET A 112 -10.15 7.94 4.52
N HIS A 113 -9.48 8.23 3.38
CA HIS A 113 -9.67 9.49 2.65
C HIS A 113 -11.09 9.63 2.10
N LEU A 114 -11.66 8.56 1.55
CA LEU A 114 -13.05 8.54 1.06
C LEU A 114 -14.06 8.80 2.21
N VAL A 115 -13.86 8.17 3.37
CA VAL A 115 -14.72 8.40 4.55
C VAL A 115 -14.61 9.86 5.02
N ARG A 116 -13.41 10.42 5.04
CA ARG A 116 -13.18 11.82 5.42
C ARG A 116 -13.79 12.81 4.44
N TRP A 117 -13.71 12.52 3.14
CA TRP A 117 -14.39 13.32 2.13
C TRP A 117 -15.91 13.31 2.37
N LYS A 118 -16.54 12.14 2.55
CA LYS A 118 -17.98 12.05 2.84
C LYS A 118 -18.38 12.88 4.07
N ARG A 119 -17.60 12.81 5.16
CA ARG A 119 -17.84 13.59 6.39
C ARG A 119 -17.65 15.10 6.22
N SER A 120 -16.94 15.56 5.19
CA SER A 120 -16.77 16.99 4.92
C SER A 120 -17.93 17.63 4.15
N GLN A 121 -18.85 16.82 3.64
CA GLN A 121 -20.03 17.25 2.88
C GLN A 121 -21.30 17.31 3.73
N VAL A 122 -21.22 16.87 5.00
CA VAL A 122 -22.29 16.89 6.00
C VAL A 122 -22.00 18.03 6.96
#